data_AF-A0A4V1F6M4-F1
#
_entry.id   AF-A0A4V1F6M4-F1
#
_cell.length_a   1.000
_cell.length_b   1.000
_cell.length_c   1.000
_cell.angle_alpha   90.00
_cell.angle_beta   90.00
_cell.angle_gamma   90.00
#
_symmetry.space_group_name_H-M   'P 1'
#
loop_
_entity.id
_entity.type
_entity.pdbx_description
1 polymer ?
#
loop_
_entity_poly.entity_id
_entity_poly.type
_entity_poly.pdbx_seq_one_letter_code
_entity_poly.pdbx_strand_id
1 'polypeptide(L)'
;MGELRRKVGFWSSLGRLRVSDLLTIEYLGCLIAGVVASVFLVKRTTAQTRTSLAGDVLALTPALLGVVFAALALVVALLSDSYLRQLNHEKDGILAFLSPFMIVIGIQVVTLVSAVAYRAFAALVPYEVEGVLFGAVVVLFLTSSLEVVSLARSVLMHGLARARLQQITDLDAERRRKRSAGE
;
A
#
# COMPACT_ATOMS: atom_id res chain seq x y z
N MET A 1 -1.28 -25.36 -5.45
CA MET A 1 -0.72 -24.22 -4.67
C MET A 1 0.22 -23.30 -5.49
N GLY A 2 1.03 -23.82 -6.43
CA GLY A 2 1.99 -23.00 -7.18
C GLY A 2 1.37 -21.86 -8.01
N GLU A 3 0.26 -22.10 -8.70
CA GLU A 3 -0.42 -21.07 -9.50
C GLU A 3 -1.05 -19.95 -8.64
N LEU A 4 -1.64 -20.31 -7.49
CA LEU A 4 -2.19 -19.35 -6.53
C LEU A 4 -1.10 -18.44 -5.96
N ARG A 5 0.06 -18.99 -5.56
CA ARG A 5 1.21 -18.18 -5.13
C ARG A 5 1.66 -17.17 -6.19
N ARG A 6 1.69 -17.59 -7.46
CA ARG A 6 2.11 -16.75 -8.59
C ARG A 6 1.13 -15.61 -8.87
N LYS A 7 -0.16 -15.80 -8.58
CA LYS A 7 -1.24 -14.80 -8.72
C LYS A 7 -1.37 -13.84 -7.53
N VAL A 8 -0.69 -14.08 -6.41
CA VAL A 8 -0.74 -13.21 -5.23
C VAL A 8 0.57 -12.39 -5.09
N GLY A 9 1.58 -12.67 -5.92
CA GLY A 9 2.88 -12.00 -5.83
C GLY A 9 2.86 -10.55 -6.32
N PHE A 10 3.71 -9.70 -5.74
CA PHE A 10 3.90 -8.29 -6.11
C PHE A 10 3.96 -8.04 -7.62
N TRP A 11 4.81 -8.80 -8.32
CA TRP A 11 4.97 -8.67 -9.78
C TRP A 11 3.68 -8.95 -10.56
N SER A 12 2.84 -9.87 -10.08
CA SER A 12 1.55 -10.18 -10.70
C SER A 12 0.47 -9.14 -10.40
N SER A 13 0.59 -8.44 -9.27
CA SER A 13 -0.28 -7.33 -8.88
C SER A 13 0.09 -6.07 -9.65
N LEU A 14 1.39 -5.80 -9.82
CA LEU A 14 1.90 -4.68 -10.60
C LEU A 14 1.48 -4.78 -12.08
N GLY A 15 1.55 -5.98 -12.68
CA GLY A 15 1.13 -6.20 -14.06
C GLY A 15 -0.38 -6.07 -14.32
N ARG A 16 -1.21 -5.96 -13.27
CA ARG A 16 -2.66 -5.77 -13.36
C ARG A 16 -3.10 -4.31 -13.15
N LEU A 17 -2.20 -3.45 -12.69
CA LEU A 17 -2.48 -2.02 -12.55
C LEU A 17 -2.55 -1.34 -13.90
N ARG A 18 -3.61 -0.56 -14.15
CA ARG A 18 -3.61 0.40 -15.25
C ARG A 18 -2.82 1.63 -14.83
N VAL A 19 -2.05 2.21 -15.75
CA VAL A 19 -1.27 3.44 -15.46
C VAL A 19 -2.18 4.58 -14.99
N SER A 20 -3.45 4.59 -15.41
CA SER A 20 -4.49 5.51 -14.93
C SER A 20 -4.76 5.40 -13.44
N ASP A 21 -4.61 4.21 -12.85
CA ASP A 21 -4.92 3.94 -11.45
C ASP A 21 -3.77 4.40 -10.54
N LEU A 22 -2.55 4.53 -11.10
CA LEU A 22 -1.37 5.06 -10.42
C LEU A 22 -1.27 6.59 -10.49
N LEU A 23 -1.88 7.22 -11.50
CA LEU A 23 -1.88 8.67 -11.70
C LEU A 23 -3.01 9.37 -10.91
N THR A 24 -3.05 9.15 -9.60
CA THR A 24 -3.93 9.93 -8.72
C THR A 24 -3.30 11.29 -8.41
N ILE A 25 -4.13 12.31 -8.14
CA ILE A 25 -3.67 13.64 -7.73
C ILE A 25 -2.81 13.55 -6.46
N GLU A 26 -3.13 12.61 -5.57
CA GLU A 26 -2.39 12.31 -4.34
C GLU A 26 -0.98 11.79 -4.65
N TYR A 27 -0.85 10.82 -5.58
CA TYR A 27 0.44 10.29 -6.01
C TYR A 27 1.29 11.34 -6.72
N LEU A 28 0.67 12.15 -7.60
CA LEU A 28 1.36 13.24 -8.28
C LEU A 28 1.86 14.31 -7.29
N GLY A 29 1.02 14.68 -6.33
CA GLY A 29 1.39 15.59 -5.24
C GLY A 29 2.54 15.04 -4.40
N CYS A 30 2.54 13.72 -4.12
CA CYS A 30 3.64 13.04 -3.45
C CYS A 30 4.94 13.16 -4.23
N LEU A 31 4.89 12.88 -5.52
CA LEU A 31 6.06 12.84 -6.38
C LEU A 31 6.67 14.25 -6.49
N ILE A 32 5.84 15.28 -6.65
CA ILE A 32 6.29 16.67 -6.64
C ILE A 32 6.90 17.03 -5.28
N ALA A 33 6.20 16.74 -4.18
CA ALA A 33 6.70 17.03 -2.83
C ALA A 33 8.02 16.30 -2.53
N GLY A 34 8.14 15.05 -2.97
CA GLY A 34 9.33 14.23 -2.80
C GLY A 34 10.51 14.71 -3.62
N VAL A 35 10.28 15.12 -4.87
CA VAL A 35 11.33 15.73 -5.71
C VAL A 35 11.79 17.06 -5.10
N VAL A 36 10.86 17.92 -4.68
CA VAL A 36 11.20 19.20 -4.05
C VAL A 36 11.97 18.99 -2.74
N ALA A 37 11.50 18.09 -1.87
CA ALA A 37 12.17 17.75 -0.62
C ALA A 37 13.56 17.17 -0.88
N SER A 38 13.70 16.27 -1.85
CA SER A 38 14.98 15.69 -2.25
C SER A 38 15.97 16.77 -2.71
N VAL A 39 15.58 17.63 -3.65
CA VAL A 39 16.45 18.70 -4.17
C VAL A 39 16.86 19.66 -3.05
N PHE A 40 15.91 20.00 -2.17
CA PHE A 40 16.19 20.84 -1.01
C PHE A 40 17.21 20.18 -0.06
N LEU A 41 17.00 18.91 0.31
CA LEU A 41 17.88 18.18 1.21
C LEU A 41 19.28 18.01 0.60
N VAL A 42 19.39 17.60 -0.67
CA VAL A 42 20.70 17.43 -1.34
C VAL A 42 21.50 18.74 -1.36
N LYS A 43 20.84 19.87 -1.57
CA LYS A 43 21.51 21.19 -1.59
C LYS A 43 21.87 21.73 -0.20
N ARG A 44 21.18 21.30 0.86
CA ARG A 44 21.31 21.88 2.22
C ARG A 44 22.00 20.96 3.22
N THR A 45 22.26 19.71 2.87
CA THR A 45 22.84 18.71 3.78
C THR A 45 24.16 18.19 3.25
N THR A 46 24.96 17.59 4.14
CA THR A 46 26.18 16.86 3.76
C THR A 46 25.86 15.39 3.50
N ALA A 47 26.74 14.68 2.79
CA ALA A 47 26.59 13.24 2.56
C ALA A 47 26.43 12.46 3.88
N GLN A 48 27.16 12.85 4.93
CA GLN A 48 27.03 12.22 6.24
C GLN A 48 25.62 12.41 6.83
N THR A 49 25.07 13.63 6.79
CA THR A 49 23.69 13.88 7.24
C THR A 49 22.68 13.05 6.44
N ARG A 50 22.87 12.92 5.13
CA ARG A 50 22.00 12.10 4.28
C ARG A 50 22.07 10.60 4.62
N THR A 51 23.26 10.07 4.90
CA THR A 51 23.40 8.69 5.37
C THR A 51 22.71 8.44 6.72
N SER A 52 22.72 9.43 7.63
CA SER A 52 21.95 9.36 8.88
C SER A 52 20.45 9.37 8.63
N LEU A 53 19.95 10.26 7.75
CA LEU A 53 18.53 10.30 7.36
C LEU A 53 18.07 9.00 6.71
N ALA A 54 18.90 8.37 5.88
CA ALA A 54 18.61 7.05 5.35
C ALA A 54 18.56 5.98 6.45
N GLY A 55 19.34 6.14 7.52
CA GLY A 55 19.21 5.34 8.74
C GLY A 55 17.85 5.51 9.42
N ASP A 56 17.33 6.73 9.50
CA ASP A 56 15.99 7.00 10.04
C ASP A 56 14.90 6.37 9.16
N VAL A 57 15.04 6.48 7.84
CA VAL A 57 14.16 5.79 6.87
C VAL A 57 14.16 4.28 7.10
N LEU A 58 15.32 3.68 7.35
CA LEU A 58 15.44 2.24 7.67
C LEU A 58 14.79 1.86 8.99
N ALA A 59 14.78 2.76 9.98
CA ALA A 59 14.12 2.51 11.26
C ALA A 59 12.59 2.62 11.14
N LEU A 60 12.09 3.56 10.33
CA LEU A 60 10.66 3.83 10.18
C LEU A 60 9.96 2.89 9.20
N THR A 61 10.62 2.48 8.12
CA THR A 61 10.00 1.65 7.07
C THR A 61 9.49 0.29 7.59
N PRO A 62 10.22 -0.46 8.46
CA PRO A 62 9.71 -1.68 9.07
C PRO A 62 8.47 -1.46 9.94
N ALA A 63 8.38 -0.31 10.64
CA ALA A 63 7.21 0.02 11.43
C ALA A 63 5.98 0.23 10.53
N LEU A 64 6.14 0.94 9.40
CA LEU A 64 5.10 1.11 8.39
C LEU A 64 4.67 -0.25 7.79
N LEU A 65 5.63 -1.13 7.52
CA LEU A 65 5.36 -2.49 7.05
C LEU A 65 4.57 -3.32 8.07
N GLY A 66 4.90 -3.19 9.35
CA GLY A 66 4.14 -3.78 10.45
C GLY A 66 2.68 -3.31 10.48
N VAL A 67 2.44 -2.00 10.26
CA VAL A 67 1.08 -1.45 10.16
C VAL A 67 0.32 -2.04 8.98
N VAL A 68 0.94 -2.19 7.81
CA VAL A 68 0.30 -2.78 6.63
C VAL A 68 -0.06 -4.25 6.87
N PHE A 69 0.85 -5.03 7.48
CA PHE A 69 0.56 -6.42 7.84
C PHE A 69 -0.54 -6.54 8.91
N ALA A 70 -0.56 -5.66 9.90
CA ALA A 70 -1.61 -5.62 10.90
C ALA A 70 -2.98 -5.29 10.26
N ALA A 71 -3.03 -4.30 9.37
CA ALA A 71 -4.24 -3.95 8.62
C ALA A 71 -4.71 -5.11 7.74
N LEU A 72 -3.80 -5.78 7.04
CA LEU A 72 -4.10 -6.96 6.23
C LEU A 72 -4.64 -8.11 7.09
N ALA A 73 -4.01 -8.39 8.23
CA ALA A 73 -4.44 -9.45 9.15
C ALA A 73 -5.84 -9.16 9.71
N LEU A 74 -6.11 -7.91 10.11
CA LEU A 74 -7.42 -7.48 10.60
C LEU A 74 -8.49 -7.65 9.51
N VAL A 75 -8.17 -7.26 8.28
CA VAL A 75 -9.06 -7.43 7.14
C VAL A 75 -9.36 -8.90 6.86
N VAL A 76 -8.34 -9.75 6.84
CA VAL A 76 -8.49 -11.21 6.64
C VAL A 76 -9.31 -11.84 7.77
N ALA A 77 -9.10 -11.41 9.02
CA ALA A 77 -9.86 -11.88 10.17
C ALA A 77 -11.35 -11.45 10.14
N LEU A 78 -11.65 -10.31 9.51
CA LEU A 78 -13.02 -9.78 9.40
C LEU A 78 -13.80 -10.27 8.18
N LEU A 79 -13.14 -10.91 7.21
CA LEU A 79 -13.77 -11.47 6.00
C LEU A 79 -14.69 -12.65 6.38
N SER A 80 -16.02 -12.47 6.29
CA SER A 80 -16.97 -13.58 6.46
C SER A 80 -17.06 -14.46 5.22
N ASP A 81 -17.41 -15.74 5.40
CA ASP A 81 -17.58 -16.69 4.29
C ASP A 81 -18.57 -16.22 3.22
N SER A 82 -19.60 -15.48 3.63
CA SER A 82 -20.59 -14.88 2.71
C SER A 82 -19.96 -13.81 1.82
N TYR A 83 -19.09 -12.96 2.37
CA TYR A 83 -18.42 -11.91 1.63
C TYR A 83 -17.34 -12.47 0.70
N LEU A 84 -16.65 -13.54 1.12
CA LEU A 84 -15.70 -14.29 0.26
C LEU A 84 -16.38 -14.91 -0.97
N ARG A 85 -17.58 -15.48 -0.80
CA ARG A 85 -18.38 -16.00 -1.92
C ARG A 85 -18.81 -14.88 -2.86
N GLN A 86 -19.19 -13.72 -2.32
CA GLN A 86 -19.59 -12.56 -3.10
C GLN A 86 -18.41 -11.96 -3.88
N LEU A 87 -17.23 -11.87 -3.28
CA LEU A 87 -16.00 -11.47 -3.98
C LEU A 87 -15.65 -12.45 -5.11
N ASN A 88 -15.78 -13.76 -4.89
CA ASN A 88 -15.52 -14.77 -5.93
C ASN A 88 -16.52 -14.73 -7.09
N HIS A 89 -17.66 -14.03 -6.96
CA HIS A 89 -18.56 -13.78 -8.08
C HIS A 89 -18.11 -12.62 -8.98
N GLU A 90 -17.24 -11.73 -8.48
CA GLU A 90 -16.60 -10.71 -9.33
C GLU A 90 -15.37 -11.29 -10.06
N LYS A 91 -15.14 -10.82 -11.29
CA LYS A 91 -14.15 -11.39 -12.24
C LYS A 91 -12.72 -11.53 -11.68
N ASP A 92 -12.32 -10.66 -10.75
CA ASP A 92 -10.97 -10.64 -10.19
C ASP A 92 -10.89 -11.19 -8.74
N GLY A 93 -12.03 -11.57 -8.15
CA GLY A 93 -12.08 -12.30 -6.89
C GLY A 93 -11.43 -11.60 -5.69
N ILE A 94 -11.03 -12.41 -4.70
CA ILE A 94 -10.23 -11.99 -3.54
C ILE A 94 -8.86 -11.41 -3.94
N LEU A 95 -8.36 -11.71 -5.15
CA LEU A 95 -7.06 -11.25 -5.60
C LEU A 95 -7.05 -9.76 -5.92
N ALA A 96 -8.14 -9.23 -6.49
CA ALA A 96 -8.32 -7.80 -6.70
C ALA A 96 -8.23 -7.04 -5.37
N PHE A 97 -8.81 -7.64 -4.33
CA PHE A 97 -8.85 -7.08 -2.99
C PHE A 97 -7.49 -7.10 -2.27
N LEU A 98 -6.72 -8.18 -2.44
CA LEU A 98 -5.37 -8.30 -1.84
C LEU A 98 -4.29 -7.55 -2.63
N SER A 99 -4.55 -7.23 -3.90
CA SER A 99 -3.57 -6.60 -4.80
C SER A 99 -2.97 -5.29 -4.24
N PRO A 100 -3.77 -4.32 -3.72
CA PRO A 100 -3.24 -3.09 -3.15
C PRO A 100 -2.27 -3.34 -2.00
N PHE A 101 -2.59 -4.25 -1.07
CA PHE A 101 -1.70 -4.60 0.03
C PHE A 101 -0.35 -5.13 -0.46
N MET A 102 -0.37 -6.01 -1.46
CA MET A 102 0.85 -6.58 -2.04
C MET A 102 1.70 -5.53 -2.73
N ILE A 103 1.08 -4.54 -3.39
CA ILE A 103 1.78 -3.40 -4.01
C ILE A 103 2.45 -2.54 -2.95
N VAL A 104 1.72 -2.15 -1.90
CA VAL A 104 2.25 -1.33 -0.80
C VAL A 104 3.42 -2.05 -0.10
N ILE A 105 3.25 -3.34 0.19
CA ILE A 105 4.33 -4.18 0.76
C ILE A 105 5.56 -4.17 -0.16
N GLY A 106 5.37 -4.35 -1.46
CA GLY A 106 6.47 -4.34 -2.42
C GLY A 106 7.20 -3.00 -2.47
N ILE A 107 6.47 -1.88 -2.50
CA ILE A 107 7.05 -0.52 -2.47
C ILE A 107 7.85 -0.33 -1.18
N GLN A 108 7.30 -0.72 -0.02
CA GLN A 108 8.00 -0.60 1.27
C GLN A 108 9.26 -1.48 1.34
N VAL A 109 9.23 -2.69 0.79
CA VAL A 109 10.41 -3.55 0.69
C VAL A 109 11.47 -2.92 -0.22
N VAL A 110 11.07 -2.37 -1.37
CA VAL A 110 11.98 -1.66 -2.27
C VAL A 110 12.60 -0.44 -1.58
N THR A 111 11.81 0.34 -0.84
CA THR A 111 12.29 1.48 -0.04
C THR A 111 13.33 1.04 0.98
N LEU A 112 13.06 -0.06 1.71
CA LEU A 112 13.98 -0.61 2.71
C LEU A 112 15.29 -1.05 2.06
N VAL A 113 15.22 -1.87 0.99
CA VAL A 113 16.41 -2.34 0.27
C VAL A 113 17.21 -1.17 -0.30
N SER A 114 16.53 -0.17 -0.86
CA SER A 114 17.17 1.02 -1.43
C SER A 114 17.87 1.85 -0.35
N ALA A 115 17.29 1.99 0.83
CA ALA A 115 17.90 2.70 1.94
C ALA A 115 19.11 1.94 2.52
N VAL A 116 19.06 0.60 2.58
CA VAL A 116 20.23 -0.24 2.94
C VAL A 116 21.35 -0.07 1.92
N ALA A 117 21.01 -0.22 0.63
CA ALA A 117 21.98 -0.09 -0.46
C ALA A 117 22.61 1.30 -0.45
N TYR A 118 21.81 2.36 -0.30
CA TYR A 118 22.30 3.72 -0.20
C TYR A 118 23.28 3.88 0.97
N ARG A 119 22.96 3.40 2.19
CA ARG A 119 23.92 3.47 3.32
C ARG A 119 25.22 2.71 3.06
N ALA A 120 25.15 1.56 2.40
CA ALA A 120 26.32 0.74 2.12
C ALA A 120 27.24 1.37 1.04
N PHE A 121 26.65 2.00 0.03
CA PHE A 121 27.38 2.46 -1.15
C PHE A 121 27.59 3.98 -1.23
N ALA A 122 26.93 4.79 -0.39
CA ALA A 122 26.99 6.26 -0.48
C ALA A 122 28.42 6.83 -0.43
N ALA A 123 29.34 6.19 0.30
CA ALA A 123 30.74 6.64 0.39
C ALA A 123 31.59 6.29 -0.85
N LEU A 124 31.12 5.38 -1.70
CA LEU A 124 31.86 4.87 -2.87
C LEU A 124 31.45 5.53 -4.18
N VAL A 125 30.44 6.40 -4.15
CA VAL A 125 29.77 6.94 -5.34
C VAL A 125 30.09 8.44 -5.47
N PRO A 126 30.26 8.97 -6.71
CA PRO A 126 30.44 10.40 -6.92
C PRO A 126 29.28 11.22 -6.36
N TYR A 127 29.56 12.44 -5.89
CA TYR A 127 28.58 13.31 -5.22
C TYR A 127 27.29 13.53 -6.02
N GLU A 128 27.40 13.71 -7.34
CA GLU A 128 26.25 13.92 -8.22
C GLU A 128 25.30 12.71 -8.24
N VAL A 129 25.87 11.50 -8.34
CA VAL A 129 25.11 10.25 -8.37
C VAL A 129 24.57 9.92 -6.98
N GLU A 130 25.34 10.18 -5.92
CA GLU A 130 24.90 10.02 -4.54
C GLU A 130 23.66 10.86 -4.23
N GLY A 131 23.64 12.13 -4.67
CA GLY A 131 22.48 13.01 -4.50
C GLY A 131 21.22 12.47 -5.19
N VAL A 132 21.36 11.90 -6.39
CA VAL A 132 20.24 11.26 -7.11
C VAL A 132 19.75 10.01 -6.38
N LEU A 133 20.66 9.15 -5.92
CA LEU A 133 20.32 7.94 -5.17
C LEU A 133 19.60 8.27 -3.86
N PHE A 134 20.11 9.26 -3.12
CA PHE A 134 19.44 9.76 -1.92
C PHE A 134 18.04 10.30 -2.24
N GLY A 135 17.92 11.07 -3.32
CA GLY A 135 16.64 11.59 -3.78
C GLY A 135 15.62 10.51 -4.08
N ALA A 136 16.05 9.44 -4.76
CA ALA A 136 15.21 8.28 -5.03
C ALA A 136 14.73 7.62 -3.72
N VAL A 137 15.60 7.48 -2.71
CA VAL A 137 15.23 6.95 -1.39
C VAL A 137 14.19 7.83 -0.70
N VAL A 138 14.34 9.16 -0.75
CA VAL A 138 13.37 10.10 -0.16
C VAL A 138 12.01 10.01 -0.85
N VAL A 139 11.98 9.98 -2.18
CA VAL A 139 10.75 9.85 -2.96
C VAL A 139 10.07 8.51 -2.66
N LEU A 140 10.84 7.42 -2.64
CA LEU A 140 10.34 6.09 -2.29
C LEU A 140 9.77 6.06 -0.87
N PHE A 141 10.43 6.68 0.10
CA PHE A 141 9.94 6.74 1.48
C PHE A 141 8.65 7.54 1.63
N LEU A 142 8.54 8.69 0.97
CA LEU A 142 7.31 9.49 0.98
C LEU A 142 6.17 8.75 0.28
N THR A 143 6.46 8.07 -0.83
CA THR A 143 5.50 7.22 -1.54
C THR A 143 5.03 6.10 -0.62
N SER A 144 5.95 5.37 0.02
CA SER A 144 5.63 4.32 1.00
C SER A 144 4.74 4.82 2.15
N SER A 145 4.94 6.08 2.58
CA SER A 145 4.18 6.68 3.67
C SER A 145 2.76 7.04 3.26
N LEU A 146 2.58 7.60 2.06
CA LEU A 146 1.23 7.90 1.54
C LEU A 146 0.45 6.65 1.18
N GLU A 147 1.11 5.61 0.67
CA GLU A 147 0.46 4.35 0.37
C GLU A 147 -0.22 3.73 1.62
N VAL A 148 0.30 3.97 2.83
CA VAL A 148 -0.39 3.56 4.07
C VAL A 148 -1.72 4.30 4.24
N VAL A 149 -1.78 5.59 3.90
CA VAL A 149 -3.01 6.39 3.94
C VAL A 149 -4.00 5.92 2.89
N SER A 150 -3.54 5.68 1.66
CA SER A 150 -4.35 5.12 0.57
C SER A 150 -4.92 3.75 0.95
N LEU A 151 -4.10 2.91 1.60
CA LEU A 151 -4.50 1.61 2.11
C LEU A 151 -5.56 1.74 3.21
N ALA A 152 -5.39 2.66 4.17
CA ALA A 152 -6.38 2.93 5.21
C ALA A 152 -7.72 3.36 4.60
N ARG A 153 -7.70 4.24 3.60
CA ARG A 153 -8.91 4.64 2.86
C ARG A 153 -9.57 3.45 2.16
N SER A 154 -8.78 2.59 1.51
CA SER A 154 -9.30 1.37 0.88
C SER A 154 -9.98 0.45 1.90
N VAL A 155 -9.34 0.19 3.04
CA VAL A 155 -9.92 -0.61 4.12
C VAL A 155 -11.22 0.01 4.65
N LEU A 156 -11.26 1.32 4.87
CA LEU A 156 -12.46 2.03 5.30
C LEU A 156 -13.60 1.91 4.29
N MET A 157 -13.33 2.08 3.00
CA MET A 157 -14.34 1.94 1.95
C MET A 157 -14.96 0.54 1.93
N HIS A 158 -14.15 -0.51 2.11
CA HIS A 158 -14.64 -1.88 2.19
C HIS A 158 -15.42 -2.14 3.48
N GLY A 159 -14.95 -1.61 4.61
CA GLY A 159 -15.67 -1.67 5.88
C GLY A 159 -17.06 -1.02 5.79
N LEU A 160 -17.16 0.15 5.16
CA LEU A 160 -18.41 0.85 4.90
C LEU A 160 -19.32 0.07 3.94
N ALA A 161 -18.76 -0.49 2.87
CA ALA A 161 -19.52 -1.32 1.92
C ALA A 161 -20.13 -2.55 2.62
N ARG A 162 -19.35 -3.23 3.47
CA ARG A 162 -19.83 -4.35 4.27
C ARG A 162 -20.96 -3.94 5.23
N ALA A 163 -20.79 -2.82 5.94
CA ALA A 163 -21.81 -2.33 6.87
C ALA A 163 -23.15 -2.06 6.15
N ARG A 164 -23.09 -1.47 4.94
CA ARG A 164 -24.28 -1.24 4.11
C ARG A 164 -24.92 -2.54 3.60
N LEU A 165 -24.13 -3.52 3.18
CA LEU A 165 -24.64 -4.83 2.74
C LEU A 165 -25.35 -5.57 3.88
N GLN A 166 -24.81 -5.49 5.09
CA GLN A 166 -25.42 -6.09 6.27
C GLN A 166 -26.78 -5.44 6.57
N GLN A 167 -26.87 -4.11 6.53
CA GLN A 167 -28.14 -3.38 6.69
C GLN A 167 -29.20 -3.80 5.66
N ILE A 168 -28.83 -3.96 4.39
CA ILE A 168 -29.78 -4.41 3.35
C ILE A 168 -30.26 -5.84 3.62
N THR A 169 -29.34 -6.72 4.02
CA THR A 169 -29.66 -8.12 4.32
C THR A 169 -30.60 -8.24 5.52
N ASP A 170 -30.37 -7.43 6.57
CA ASP A 170 -31.22 -7.39 7.76
C ASP A 170 -32.63 -6.88 7.41
N LEU A 171 -32.75 -5.84 6.57
CA LEU A 171 -34.02 -5.32 6.07
C LEU A 171 -34.81 -6.35 5.24
N ASP A 172 -34.12 -7.12 4.38
CA ASP A 172 -34.76 -8.17 3.59
C ASP A 172 -35.22 -9.35 4.46
N ALA A 173 -34.45 -9.69 5.50
CA ALA A 173 -34.85 -10.70 6.48
C ALA A 173 -36.10 -10.27 7.27
N GLU A 174 -36.17 -9.01 7.69
CA GLU A 174 -37.36 -8.45 8.35
C GLU A 174 -38.58 -8.44 7.42
N ARG A 175 -38.42 -8.05 6.15
CA ARG A 175 -39.50 -8.07 5.16
C ARG A 175 -40.02 -9.48 4.92
N ARG A 176 -39.14 -10.48 4.83
CA ARG A 176 -39.55 -11.90 4.71
C ARG A 176 -40.33 -12.37 5.93
N ARG A 177 -39.87 -12.05 7.14
CA ARG A 177 -40.55 -12.40 8.39
C ARG A 177 -41.94 -11.76 8.48
N LYS A 178 -42.09 -10.48 8.08
CA LYS A 178 -43.39 -9.80 8.05
C LYS A 178 -44.35 -10.42 7.04
N ARG A 179 -43.87 -10.88 5.88
CA ARG A 179 -44.71 -11.58 4.90
C ARG A 179 -45.20 -12.93 5.41
N SER A 180 -44.34 -13.72 6.07
CA SER A 180 -44.72 -15.02 6.63
C SER A 180 -45.61 -14.95 7.89
N ALA A 181 -45.73 -13.79 8.53
CA ALA A 181 -46.57 -13.59 9.71
C ALA A 181 -47.92 -12.93 9.39
N GLY A 182 -48.14 -12.52 8.14
CA GLY A 182 -49.39 -11.92 7.65
C GLY A 182 -50.28 -12.90 6.86
N GLU A 183 -49.86 -14.17 6.74
CA GLU A 183 -50.68 -15.32 6.35
C GLU A 183 -51.11 -16.10 7.59
#